data_AF-A0A9E4VQ69-F1
#
_entry.id   AF-A0A9E4VQ69-F1
#
_cell.length_a   1.000
_cell.length_b   1.000
_cell.length_c   1.000
_cell.angle_alpha   90.00
_cell.angle_beta   90.00
_cell.angle_gamma   90.00
#
_symmetry.space_group_name_H-M   'P 1'
#
loop_
_entity.id
_entity.type
_entity.pdbx_description
1 polymer ?
#
loop_
_entity_poly.entity_id
_entity_poly.type
_entity_poly.pdbx_seq_one_letter_code
_entity_poly.pdbx_strand_id
1 'polypeptide(L)'
;VPMEHLDRLTPYVGGGEDEPSLTRLGTQEWGRAVSRAREATKKLAVDLLALYAAREVAEGFAHEPDMPWQREMEDAFPFVETADQQLAIEDVKADLESAKPMDRLVCGDVGYGKTEVALRAAFKTVLAGKQVAVLVPTTILAQQHYETFTERLAPYPVTVEVLSRFRTDREQDEVIARLKTGEVDIVIGTHRLVQADVGFKDLGLIVVDEEHRFGVGHKERLKELRQEVDVLTLTATPIPRTLHMALAGIRDISTIETPPEERLPIKTYLAEASDDLVREAVQRELDRGGQVYYLHNRVKTIEAAAAKLRELVPDARVLVAHGRMPEERLSDVMEEFGAGGADVLVCTTIIESGLDIPGVNTLIVDRADRLGLAQLYQLRGRIGRRSQRAYAYLLVERGRRLSDTARRRLETIVAATELGAGFRIAMKDLEIRGAGNLLGAEQSGQIHAVGFDLYTRLLAEAVEDIRAATGMGPEPARQAAEPLIDLGLPASIPDDLVPHMPTRMAMYQRLAKVRTVEEVEDLPREFEDRFGKQLPEELHHLLYGVRVRVLAKLAGVASVVRKRGSIDLKLVDEAGGARLALQRAVGNGVTVGNQQVHLPESADTPWAQSLLEVLAGIEAFRQRMPEAQS
;
A
#
# COMPACT_ATOMS: atom_id res chain seq x y z
N VAL A 1 -2.98 -8.11 -28.89
CA VAL A 1 -1.83 -7.23 -28.63
C VAL A 1 -0.58 -8.08 -28.82
N PRO A 2 0.41 -7.64 -29.64
CA PRO A 2 1.68 -8.34 -29.79
C PRO A 2 2.39 -8.55 -28.45
N MET A 3 3.21 -9.60 -28.33
CA MET A 3 3.88 -9.99 -27.08
C MET A 3 4.81 -8.89 -26.55
N GLU A 4 5.51 -8.21 -27.45
CA GLU A 4 6.37 -7.04 -27.21
C GLU A 4 5.64 -5.78 -26.73
N HIS A 5 4.30 -5.80 -26.70
CA HIS A 5 3.47 -4.71 -26.20
C HIS A 5 2.60 -5.14 -25.01
N LEU A 6 2.88 -6.31 -24.41
CA LEU A 6 2.18 -6.79 -23.23
C LEU A 6 2.52 -6.00 -21.97
N ASP A 7 3.64 -5.29 -21.94
CA ASP A 7 3.99 -4.29 -20.93
C ASP A 7 2.97 -3.13 -20.87
N ARG A 8 2.26 -2.88 -21.98
CA ARG A 8 1.16 -1.90 -22.05
C ARG A 8 -0.18 -2.46 -21.56
N LEU A 9 -0.26 -3.76 -21.30
CA LEU A 9 -1.45 -4.39 -20.75
C LEU A 9 -1.33 -4.50 -19.24
N THR A 10 -2.21 -3.78 -18.56
CA THR A 10 -2.35 -3.85 -17.12
C THR A 10 -3.76 -4.27 -16.78
N PRO A 11 -3.95 -5.10 -15.73
CA PRO A 11 -5.25 -5.33 -15.17
C PRO A 11 -5.91 -3.97 -14.88
N TYR A 12 -7.13 -3.77 -15.36
CA TYR A 12 -7.88 -2.57 -15.00
C TYR A 12 -8.26 -2.67 -13.53
N VAL A 13 -7.80 -1.68 -12.77
CA VAL A 13 -8.11 -1.49 -11.35
C VAL A 13 -8.76 -0.11 -11.26
N GLY A 14 -10.08 -0.07 -11.18
CA GLY A 14 -10.88 1.16 -11.10
C GLY A 14 -11.99 0.99 -10.07
N GLY A 15 -12.37 2.07 -9.40
CA GLY A 15 -13.29 2.00 -8.27
C GLY A 15 -14.75 1.88 -8.63
N GLY A 16 -15.51 1.17 -7.79
CA GLY A 16 -16.98 1.14 -7.82
C GLY A 16 -17.56 -0.21 -8.22
N GLU A 17 -18.89 -0.33 -8.11
CA GLU A 17 -19.65 -1.51 -8.59
C GLU A 17 -19.92 -1.46 -10.11
N ASP A 18 -19.57 -0.36 -10.77
CA ASP A 18 -19.85 -0.13 -12.19
C ASP A 18 -18.79 -0.80 -13.09
N GLU A 19 -19.24 -1.47 -14.16
CA GLU A 19 -18.33 -2.01 -15.17
C GLU A 19 -17.56 -0.89 -15.89
N PRO A 20 -16.27 -1.08 -16.20
CA PRO A 20 -15.48 -0.06 -16.89
C PRO A 20 -16.10 0.26 -18.25
N SER A 21 -16.22 1.56 -18.55
CA SER A 21 -16.71 2.01 -19.85
C SER A 21 -15.72 1.62 -20.96
N LEU A 22 -16.14 0.71 -21.84
CA LEU A 22 -15.33 0.27 -22.98
C LEU A 22 -15.09 1.42 -23.96
N THR A 23 -13.83 1.62 -24.34
CA THR A 23 -13.46 2.64 -25.33
C THR A 23 -13.49 2.05 -26.75
N ARG A 24 -13.92 2.84 -27.74
CA ARG A 24 -13.95 2.37 -29.14
C ARG A 24 -12.57 2.46 -29.81
N LEU A 25 -12.17 1.39 -30.48
CA LEU A 25 -10.94 1.35 -31.28
C LEU A 25 -10.98 2.38 -32.43
N GLY A 26 -9.85 3.05 -32.68
CA GLY A 26 -9.72 4.06 -33.74
C GLY A 26 -10.26 5.46 -33.40
N THR A 27 -10.77 5.67 -32.18
CA THR A 27 -11.23 6.98 -31.70
C THR A 27 -10.16 7.68 -30.86
N GLN A 28 -10.28 9.01 -30.70
CA GLN A 28 -9.41 9.79 -29.80
C GLN A 28 -9.84 9.71 -28.33
N GLU A 29 -10.89 8.95 -27.98
CA GLU A 29 -11.45 8.89 -26.63
C GLU A 29 -10.39 8.48 -25.59
N TRP A 30 -9.63 7.42 -25.87
CA TRP A 30 -8.54 6.97 -25.01
C TRP A 30 -7.42 8.01 -24.89
N GLY A 31 -7.00 8.59 -26.02
CA GLY A 31 -5.96 9.63 -26.02
C GLY A 31 -6.35 10.85 -25.18
N ARG A 32 -7.61 11.27 -25.22
CA ARG A 32 -8.14 12.36 -24.38
C ARG A 32 -8.22 11.97 -22.90
N ALA A 33 -8.58 10.73 -22.59
CA ALA A 33 -8.59 10.24 -21.20
C ALA A 33 -7.17 10.24 -20.61
N VAL A 34 -6.19 9.69 -21.34
CA VAL A 34 -4.77 9.68 -20.94
C VAL A 34 -4.21 11.10 -20.82
N SER A 35 -4.53 12.01 -21.75
CA SER A 35 -4.08 13.40 -21.68
C SER A 35 -4.62 14.14 -20.44
N ARG A 36 -5.91 13.97 -20.11
CA ARG A 36 -6.50 14.55 -18.90
C ARG A 36 -5.91 13.96 -17.62
N ALA A 37 -5.68 12.64 -17.59
CA ALA A 37 -5.02 12.00 -16.48
C ALA A 37 -3.59 12.53 -16.28
N ARG A 38 -2.81 12.70 -17.36
CA ARG A 38 -1.46 13.26 -17.32
C ARG A 38 -1.44 14.71 -16.82
N GLU A 39 -2.41 15.53 -17.19
CA GLU A 39 -2.55 16.90 -16.69
C GLU A 39 -2.87 16.92 -15.19
N ALA A 40 -3.79 16.05 -14.75
CA ALA A 40 -4.16 15.93 -13.34
C ALA A 40 -3.01 15.39 -12.47
N THR A 41 -2.27 14.38 -12.93
CA THR A 41 -1.10 13.85 -12.22
C THR A 41 0.03 14.88 -12.17
N LYS A 42 0.21 15.67 -13.23
CA LYS A 42 1.19 16.77 -13.22
C LYS A 42 0.85 17.85 -12.20
N LYS A 43 -0.41 18.28 -12.12
CA LYS A 43 -0.87 19.23 -11.09
C LYS A 43 -0.63 18.68 -9.69
N LEU A 44 -1.02 17.43 -9.45
CA LEU A 44 -0.79 16.77 -8.17
C LEU A 44 0.70 16.65 -7.82
N ALA A 45 1.55 16.30 -8.80
CA ALA A 45 3.00 16.22 -8.61
C ALA A 45 3.59 17.60 -8.26
N VAL A 46 3.12 18.68 -8.89
CA VAL A 46 3.51 20.05 -8.52
C VAL A 46 3.10 20.37 -7.09
N ASP A 47 1.85 20.09 -6.70
CA ASP A 47 1.36 20.38 -5.35
C ASP A 47 2.14 19.58 -4.28
N LEU A 48 2.45 18.30 -4.55
CA LEU A 48 3.29 17.47 -3.70
C LEU A 48 4.70 18.06 -3.60
N LEU A 49 5.38 18.27 -4.73
CA LEU A 49 6.76 18.77 -4.74
C LEU A 49 6.87 20.18 -4.14
N ALA A 50 5.87 21.04 -4.30
CA ALA A 50 5.86 22.36 -3.66
C ALA A 50 5.82 22.24 -2.13
N LEU A 51 5.03 21.31 -1.57
CA LEU A 51 4.99 21.03 -0.14
C LEU A 51 6.34 20.51 0.37
N TYR A 52 7.02 19.64 -0.38
CA TYR A 52 8.33 19.11 0.04
C TYR A 52 9.49 20.08 -0.22
N ALA A 53 9.43 20.90 -1.28
CA ALA A 53 10.41 21.95 -1.51
C ALA A 53 10.35 23.02 -0.41
N ALA A 54 9.16 23.36 0.08
CA ALA A 54 9.00 24.22 1.25
C ALA A 54 9.64 23.58 2.50
N ARG A 55 9.54 22.26 2.67
CA ARG A 55 10.13 21.53 3.82
C ARG A 55 11.64 21.31 3.71
N GLU A 56 12.19 21.16 2.52
CA GLU A 56 13.64 21.07 2.28
C GLU A 56 14.38 22.34 2.70
N VAL A 57 13.72 23.49 2.62
CA VAL A 57 14.25 24.80 3.01
C VAL A 57 13.82 25.19 4.43
N ALA A 58 12.82 24.51 5.00
CA ALA A 58 12.39 24.74 6.38
C ALA A 58 13.43 24.19 7.36
N GLU A 59 13.87 25.04 8.30
CA GLU A 59 14.63 24.58 9.45
C GLU A 59 13.67 23.90 10.43
N GLY A 60 13.83 22.59 10.60
CA GLY A 60 13.11 21.81 11.59
C GLY A 60 13.78 21.84 12.96
N PHE A 61 13.20 21.12 13.91
CA PHE A 61 13.79 20.93 15.24
C PHE A 61 14.54 19.60 15.29
N ALA A 62 15.87 19.65 15.32
CA ALA A 62 16.69 18.45 15.44
C ALA A 62 16.68 17.97 16.90
N HIS A 63 16.10 16.79 17.13
CA HIS A 63 16.14 16.12 18.43
C HIS A 63 17.57 15.65 18.75
N GLU A 64 17.93 15.70 20.04
CA GLU A 64 19.18 15.11 20.52
C GLU A 64 19.11 13.57 20.51
N PRO A 65 20.27 12.89 20.51
CA PRO A 65 20.35 11.44 20.67
C PRO A 65 19.63 10.93 21.92
N ASP A 66 19.25 9.66 21.91
CA ASP A 66 18.46 9.05 22.99
C ASP A 66 19.12 9.17 24.38
N MET A 67 18.34 9.76 25.29
CA MET A 67 18.69 9.91 26.70
C MET A 67 18.48 8.59 27.47
N PRO A 68 19.08 8.41 28.67
CA PRO A 68 18.93 7.18 29.44
C PRO A 68 17.48 6.77 29.71
N TRP A 69 16.59 7.75 29.98
CA TRP A 69 15.16 7.48 30.16
C TRP A 69 14.47 6.92 28.91
N GLN A 70 14.90 7.31 27.70
CA GLN A 70 14.35 6.73 26.47
C GLN A 70 14.62 5.22 26.43
N ARG A 71 15.85 4.81 26.74
CA ARG A 71 16.24 3.39 26.76
C ARG A 71 15.51 2.62 27.85
N GLU A 72 15.38 3.20 29.04
CA GLU A 72 14.64 2.58 30.15
C GLU A 72 13.16 2.36 29.79
N MET A 73 12.53 3.33 29.13
CA MET A 73 11.13 3.21 28.66
C MET A 73 10.99 2.14 27.57
N GLU A 74 11.97 2.04 26.68
CA GLU A 74 12.00 1.03 25.63
C GLU A 74 12.24 -0.38 26.17
N ASP A 75 13.17 -0.54 27.11
CA ASP A 75 13.47 -1.81 27.79
C ASP A 75 12.30 -2.29 28.65
N ALA A 76 11.42 -1.38 29.10
CA ALA A 76 10.19 -1.71 29.80
C ALA A 76 9.08 -2.24 28.87
N PHE A 77 9.30 -2.29 27.55
CA PHE A 77 8.33 -2.85 26.61
C PHE A 77 8.19 -4.37 26.84
N PRO A 78 6.97 -4.87 27.14
CA PRO A 78 6.79 -6.25 27.59
C PRO A 78 6.83 -7.29 26.46
N PHE A 79 7.02 -6.87 25.21
CA PHE A 79 7.07 -7.75 24.04
C PHE A 79 8.41 -7.61 23.33
N VAL A 80 8.81 -8.61 22.55
CA VAL A 80 9.99 -8.52 21.69
C VAL A 80 9.61 -7.90 20.36
N GLU A 81 10.34 -6.87 19.95
CA GLU A 81 10.14 -6.22 18.67
C GLU A 81 10.54 -7.12 17.49
N THR A 82 9.78 -7.05 16.41
CA THR A 82 10.14 -7.65 15.12
C THR A 82 11.20 -6.80 14.41
N ALA A 83 11.94 -7.40 13.47
CA ALA A 83 12.92 -6.68 12.67
C ALA A 83 12.31 -5.46 11.94
N ASP A 84 11.10 -5.60 11.38
CA ASP A 84 10.43 -4.49 10.71
C ASP A 84 9.98 -3.37 11.68
N GLN A 85 9.57 -3.73 12.91
CA GLN A 85 9.26 -2.75 13.94
C GLN A 85 10.51 -1.98 14.35
N GLN A 86 11.63 -2.68 14.55
CA GLN A 86 12.89 -2.07 14.93
C GLN A 86 13.39 -1.11 13.85
N LEU A 87 13.36 -1.51 12.58
CA LEU A 87 13.67 -0.64 11.45
C LEU A 87 12.76 0.60 11.41
N ALA A 88 11.44 0.43 11.59
CA ALA A 88 10.52 1.56 11.61
C ALA A 88 10.79 2.54 12.78
N ILE A 89 11.20 2.02 13.94
CA ILE A 89 11.56 2.84 15.10
C ILE A 89 12.85 3.61 14.83
N GLU A 90 13.88 2.94 14.31
CA GLU A 90 15.17 3.53 13.97
C GLU A 90 15.01 4.64 12.91
N ASP A 91 14.25 4.37 11.85
CA ASP A 91 13.88 5.32 10.81
C ASP A 91 13.21 6.58 11.37
N VAL A 92 12.20 6.42 12.23
CA VAL A 92 11.48 7.55 12.85
C VAL A 92 12.41 8.37 13.75
N LYS A 93 13.27 7.71 14.53
CA LYS A 93 14.22 8.42 15.40
C LYS A 93 15.27 9.17 14.60
N ALA A 94 15.80 8.57 13.53
CA ALA A 94 16.78 9.20 12.65
C ALA A 94 16.20 10.44 11.99
N ASP A 95 14.93 10.40 11.57
CA ASP A 95 14.25 11.57 11.03
C ASP A 95 14.04 12.66 12.09
N LEU A 96 13.67 12.31 13.32
CA LEU A 96 13.54 13.27 14.42
C LEU A 96 14.88 13.93 14.78
N GLU A 97 16.00 13.22 14.63
CA GLU A 97 17.35 13.78 14.86
C GLU A 97 17.85 14.65 13.69
N SER A 98 17.09 14.71 12.58
CA SER A 98 17.42 15.52 11.42
C SER A 98 17.11 17.00 11.66
N ALA A 99 17.87 17.88 11.00
CA ALA A 99 17.56 19.32 10.96
C ALA A 99 16.36 19.66 10.05
N LYS A 100 15.81 18.66 9.33
CA LYS A 100 14.64 18.82 8.47
C LYS A 100 13.41 18.26 9.17
N PRO A 101 12.24 18.91 9.06
CA PRO A 101 11.02 18.34 9.61
C PRO A 101 10.72 16.95 8.99
N MET A 102 10.36 15.97 9.81
CA MET A 102 9.94 14.62 9.45
C MET A 102 8.51 14.60 8.89
N ASP A 103 8.25 13.91 7.77
CA ASP A 103 6.90 13.52 7.32
C ASP A 103 6.90 12.05 6.92
N ARG A 104 6.80 11.20 7.94
CA ARG A 104 6.90 9.76 7.79
C ARG A 104 5.52 9.10 7.88
N LEU A 105 5.31 8.10 7.03
CA LEU A 105 4.16 7.21 7.10
C LEU A 105 4.59 5.80 7.54
N VAL A 106 4.06 5.34 8.66
CA VAL A 106 4.24 3.96 9.12
C VAL A 106 3.01 3.13 8.75
N CYS A 107 3.22 2.18 7.83
CA CYS A 107 2.22 1.23 7.38
C CYS A 107 2.42 -0.11 8.10
N GLY A 108 1.37 -0.68 8.68
CA GLY A 108 1.45 -2.05 9.23
C GLY A 108 0.06 -2.55 9.60
N ASP A 109 -0.17 -3.86 9.67
CA ASP A 109 -1.51 -4.38 9.99
C ASP A 109 -1.95 -4.02 11.43
N VAL A 110 -3.23 -4.21 11.74
CA VAL A 110 -3.77 -4.01 13.08
C VAL A 110 -3.05 -4.94 14.06
N GLY A 111 -2.51 -4.37 15.15
CA GLY A 111 -1.78 -5.13 16.17
C GLY A 111 -0.29 -5.37 15.87
N TYR A 112 0.27 -4.79 14.81
CA TYR A 112 1.69 -4.91 14.48
C TYR A 112 2.55 -3.85 15.20
N GLY A 113 2.10 -3.31 16.33
CA GLY A 113 2.89 -2.39 17.16
C GLY A 113 3.06 -0.97 16.65
N LYS A 114 2.21 -0.48 15.71
CA LYS A 114 2.25 0.93 15.25
C LYS A 114 2.17 1.94 16.41
N THR A 115 1.35 1.66 17.41
CA THR A 115 1.20 2.50 18.61
C THR A 115 2.52 2.61 19.39
N GLU A 116 3.31 1.54 19.44
CA GLU A 116 4.61 1.55 20.10
C GLU A 116 5.61 2.47 19.39
N VAL A 117 5.63 2.46 18.05
CA VAL A 117 6.45 3.39 17.25
C VAL A 117 6.09 4.84 17.58
N ALA A 118 4.80 5.17 17.62
CA ALA A 118 4.34 6.52 17.95
C ALA A 118 4.61 6.91 19.40
N LEU A 119 4.49 5.99 20.35
CA LEU A 119 4.77 6.24 21.76
C LEU A 119 6.25 6.57 21.98
N ARG A 120 7.16 5.81 21.34
CA ARG A 120 8.61 6.07 21.40
C ARG A 120 8.98 7.41 20.80
N ALA A 121 8.41 7.76 19.65
CA ALA A 121 8.58 9.07 19.03
C ALA A 121 8.07 10.20 19.93
N ALA A 122 6.86 10.06 20.47
CA ALA A 122 6.27 11.04 21.37
C ALA A 122 7.11 11.26 22.63
N PHE A 123 7.61 10.19 23.24
CA PHE A 123 8.45 10.30 24.43
C PHE A 123 9.77 11.01 24.13
N LYS A 124 10.46 10.66 23.04
CA LYS A 124 11.68 11.36 22.59
C LYS A 124 11.41 12.85 22.36
N THR A 125 10.26 13.20 21.80
CA THR A 125 9.87 14.59 21.58
C THR A 125 9.65 15.36 22.89
N VAL A 126 8.96 14.74 23.86
CA VAL A 126 8.75 15.33 25.19
C VAL A 126 10.05 15.52 25.95
N LEU A 127 10.98 14.57 25.87
CA LEU A 127 12.30 14.69 26.51
C LEU A 127 13.13 15.85 25.95
N ALA A 128 12.85 16.28 24.72
CA ALA A 128 13.45 17.47 24.12
C ALA A 128 12.75 18.78 24.50
N GLY A 129 11.76 18.74 25.40
CA GLY A 129 11.02 19.90 25.89
C GLY A 129 9.92 20.40 24.94
N LYS A 130 9.52 19.58 23.97
CA LYS A 130 8.47 19.88 22.98
C LYS A 130 7.16 19.18 23.33
N GLN A 131 6.04 19.78 22.94
CA GLN A 131 4.71 19.18 23.10
C GLN A 131 4.38 18.24 21.93
N VAL A 132 3.52 17.25 22.19
CA VAL A 132 3.06 16.26 21.20
C VAL A 132 1.54 16.26 21.09
N ALA A 133 1.04 16.22 19.86
CA ALA A 133 -0.37 16.04 19.57
C ALA A 133 -0.63 14.69 18.87
N VAL A 134 -1.52 13.86 19.43
CA VAL A 134 -1.92 12.58 18.82
C VAL A 134 -3.37 12.70 18.35
N LEU A 135 -3.55 12.79 17.03
CA LEU A 135 -4.86 12.87 16.39
C LEU A 135 -5.37 11.49 16.02
N VAL A 136 -6.58 11.18 16.47
CA VAL A 136 -7.25 9.91 16.23
C VAL A 136 -8.68 10.11 15.71
N PRO A 137 -9.27 9.15 14.98
CA PRO A 137 -10.52 9.40 14.27
C PRO A 137 -11.77 9.31 15.17
N THR A 138 -11.69 8.67 16.33
CA THR A 138 -12.84 8.42 17.21
C THR A 138 -12.51 8.71 18.68
N THR A 139 -13.54 9.12 19.44
CA THR A 139 -13.45 9.37 20.89
C THR A 139 -12.94 8.14 21.65
N ILE A 140 -13.34 6.95 21.20
CA ILE A 140 -12.96 5.67 21.79
C ILE A 140 -11.46 5.38 21.57
N LEU A 141 -10.94 5.61 20.36
CA LEU A 141 -9.49 5.50 20.11
C LEU A 141 -8.70 6.51 20.92
N ALA A 142 -9.25 7.72 21.11
CA ALA A 142 -8.58 8.74 21.93
C ALA A 142 -8.41 8.26 23.36
N GLN A 143 -9.45 7.63 23.90
CA GLN A 143 -9.41 7.05 25.24
C GLN A 143 -8.42 5.88 25.34
N GLN A 144 -8.41 4.98 24.35
CA GLN A 144 -7.48 3.85 24.35
C GLN A 144 -6.01 4.29 24.28
N HIS A 145 -5.70 5.23 23.37
CA HIS A 145 -4.36 5.81 23.29
C HIS A 145 -4.01 6.54 24.59
N TYR A 146 -4.96 7.28 25.19
CA TYR A 146 -4.77 7.95 26.46
C TYR A 146 -4.40 6.99 27.59
N GLU A 147 -5.14 5.88 27.75
CA GLU A 147 -4.84 4.85 28.74
C GLU A 147 -3.46 4.23 28.51
N THR A 148 -3.16 3.84 27.27
CA THR A 148 -1.87 3.23 26.91
C THR A 148 -0.70 4.17 27.20
N PHE A 149 -0.79 5.43 26.78
CA PHE A 149 0.25 6.43 27.02
C PHE A 149 0.39 6.74 28.51
N THR A 150 -0.72 6.88 29.22
CA THR A 150 -0.71 7.17 30.67
C THR A 150 -0.07 6.03 31.46
N GLU A 151 -0.42 4.78 31.17
CA GLU A 151 0.16 3.61 31.85
C GLU A 151 1.65 3.47 31.55
N ARG A 152 2.04 3.60 30.27
CA ARG A 152 3.43 3.47 29.83
C ARG A 152 4.34 4.57 30.33
N LEU A 153 3.81 5.79 30.45
CA LEU A 153 4.58 6.97 30.84
C LEU A 153 4.44 7.32 32.34
N ALA A 154 3.64 6.57 33.10
CA ALA A 154 3.46 6.75 34.54
C ALA A 154 4.78 6.83 35.36
N PRO A 155 5.86 6.11 35.02
CA PRO A 155 7.14 6.24 35.73
C PRO A 155 7.86 7.59 35.52
N TYR A 156 7.43 8.38 34.55
CA TYR A 156 8.12 9.59 34.09
C TYR A 156 7.31 10.85 34.43
N PRO A 157 7.97 12.02 34.58
CA PRO A 157 7.28 13.28 34.84
C PRO A 157 6.66 13.86 33.55
N VAL A 158 5.81 13.07 32.87
CA VAL A 158 5.14 13.45 31.62
C VAL A 158 3.65 13.59 31.87
N THR A 159 3.10 14.73 31.52
CA THR A 159 1.67 15.02 31.67
C THR A 159 0.94 14.70 30.37
N VAL A 160 0.15 13.63 30.40
CA VAL A 160 -0.72 13.21 29.28
C VAL A 160 -2.15 13.65 29.57
N GLU A 161 -2.80 14.27 28.59
CA GLU A 161 -4.22 14.66 28.65
C GLU A 161 -5.00 14.18 27.43
N VAL A 162 -6.32 14.15 27.54
CA VAL A 162 -7.22 13.74 26.46
C VAL A 162 -8.26 14.82 26.13
N LEU A 163 -8.31 15.23 24.86
CA LEU A 163 -9.35 16.10 24.30
C LEU A 163 -10.33 15.29 23.46
N SER A 164 -11.37 14.83 24.13
CA SER A 164 -12.42 14.01 23.54
C SER A 164 -13.79 14.47 24.02
N ARG A 165 -14.84 14.05 23.32
CA ARG A 165 -16.23 14.32 23.70
C ARG A 165 -16.66 13.67 25.01
N PHE A 166 -15.84 12.79 25.59
CA PHE A 166 -16.10 12.22 26.93
C PHE A 166 -15.71 13.18 28.06
N ARG A 167 -14.99 14.26 27.77
CA ARG A 167 -14.70 15.33 28.74
C ARG A 167 -15.78 16.39 28.69
N THR A 168 -16.18 16.89 29.85
CA THR A 168 -17.08 18.05 29.96
C THR A 168 -16.45 19.29 29.34
N ASP A 169 -17.26 20.26 28.91
CA ASP A 169 -16.76 21.51 28.33
C ASP A 169 -15.78 22.23 29.28
N ARG A 170 -16.05 22.20 30.58
CA ARG A 170 -15.17 22.78 31.61
C ARG A 170 -13.80 22.10 31.65
N GLU A 171 -13.76 20.77 31.58
CA GLU A 171 -12.50 20.02 31.56
C GLU A 171 -11.73 20.24 30.26
N GLN A 172 -12.43 20.31 29.12
CA GLN A 172 -11.80 20.61 27.83
C GLN A 172 -11.16 22.00 27.85
N ASP A 173 -11.87 23.01 28.36
CA ASP A 173 -11.36 24.38 28.46
C ASP A 173 -10.13 24.46 29.39
N GLU A 174 -10.12 23.69 30.48
CA GLU A 174 -8.99 23.58 31.40
C GLU A 174 -7.76 22.96 30.72
N VAL A 175 -7.94 21.87 29.96
CA VAL A 175 -6.85 21.23 29.19
C VAL A 175 -6.33 22.18 28.11
N ILE A 176 -7.21 22.90 27.39
CA ILE A 176 -6.81 23.87 26.36
C ILE A 176 -6.02 25.03 26.97
N ALA A 177 -6.39 25.51 28.16
CA ALA A 177 -5.64 26.54 28.86
C ALA A 177 -4.23 26.05 29.26
N ARG A 178 -4.14 24.83 29.81
CA ARG A 178 -2.86 24.21 30.21
C ARG A 178 -1.95 23.87 29.02
N LEU A 179 -2.52 23.56 27.85
CA LEU A 179 -1.77 23.39 26.61
C LEU A 179 -1.05 24.68 26.18
N LYS A 180 -1.70 25.83 26.34
CA LYS A 180 -1.13 27.15 26.02
C LYS A 180 -0.01 27.56 26.96
N THR A 181 -0.03 27.10 28.22
CA THR A 181 1.05 27.36 29.19
C THR A 181 2.19 26.35 29.13
N GLY A 182 1.98 25.22 28.44
CA GLY A 182 2.92 24.11 28.32
C GLY A 182 2.95 23.20 29.54
N GLU A 183 1.87 23.15 30.32
CA GLU A 183 1.70 22.23 31.46
C GLU A 183 1.24 20.83 31.02
N VAL A 184 0.87 20.67 29.75
CA VAL A 184 0.50 19.39 29.13
C VAL A 184 1.54 19.07 28.07
N ASP A 185 2.23 17.94 28.23
CA ASP A 185 3.30 17.51 27.34
C ASP A 185 2.74 16.74 26.13
N ILE A 186 1.77 15.85 26.36
CA ILE A 186 1.11 15.06 25.32
C ILE A 186 -0.39 15.27 25.40
N VAL A 187 -1.02 15.63 24.29
CA VAL A 187 -2.48 15.63 24.18
C VAL A 187 -2.94 14.65 23.11
N ILE A 188 -3.88 13.79 23.49
CA ILE A 188 -4.50 12.81 22.61
C ILE A 188 -5.93 13.26 22.36
N GLY A 189 -6.36 13.29 21.11
CA GLY A 189 -7.69 13.83 20.83
C GLY A 189 -8.19 13.58 19.43
N THR A 190 -9.47 13.86 19.27
CA THR A 190 -10.12 13.74 17.96
C THR A 190 -9.88 14.99 17.11
N HIS A 191 -10.70 15.19 16.08
CA HIS A 191 -10.78 16.44 15.34
C HIS A 191 -10.92 17.73 16.19
N ARG A 192 -11.25 17.63 17.48
CA ARG A 192 -11.22 18.78 18.40
C ARG A 192 -9.84 19.47 18.43
N LEU A 193 -8.75 18.71 18.31
CA LEU A 193 -7.37 19.23 18.34
C LEU A 193 -7.01 20.18 17.20
N VAL A 194 -7.70 20.10 16.06
CA VAL A 194 -7.43 20.94 14.88
C VAL A 194 -8.34 22.15 14.81
N GLN A 195 -9.14 22.40 15.83
CA GLN A 195 -9.98 23.60 15.89
C GLN A 195 -9.13 24.84 16.23
N ALA A 196 -9.56 26.01 15.75
CA ALA A 196 -8.77 27.23 15.78
C ALA A 196 -8.48 27.78 17.20
N ASP A 197 -9.25 27.37 18.20
CA ASP A 197 -9.13 27.80 19.59
C ASP A 197 -8.08 27.02 20.40
N VAL A 198 -7.65 25.86 19.89
CA VAL A 198 -6.59 25.02 20.46
C VAL A 198 -5.23 25.59 20.04
N GLY A 199 -4.45 26.03 21.02
CA GLY A 199 -3.11 26.58 20.82
C GLY A 199 -2.10 25.85 21.68
N PHE A 200 -0.94 25.56 21.11
CA PHE A 200 0.20 24.96 21.79
C PHE A 200 1.23 26.04 22.12
N LYS A 201 2.00 25.84 23.18
CA LYS A 201 3.15 26.69 23.51
C LYS A 201 4.32 26.40 22.58
N ASP A 202 4.64 25.12 22.38
CA ASP A 202 5.78 24.68 21.56
C ASP A 202 5.54 23.25 21.06
N LEU A 203 4.80 23.10 19.96
CA LEU A 203 4.46 21.81 19.37
C LEU A 203 5.63 21.28 18.52
N GLY A 204 6.14 20.09 18.85
CA GLY A 204 7.25 19.46 18.12
C GLY A 204 6.84 18.29 17.24
N LEU A 205 5.81 17.52 17.63
CA LEU A 205 5.39 16.33 16.89
C LEU A 205 3.87 16.22 16.80
N ILE A 206 3.39 15.84 15.62
CA ILE A 206 2.00 15.45 15.38
C ILE A 206 1.97 13.99 14.93
N VAL A 207 1.29 13.16 15.70
CA VAL A 207 0.96 11.78 15.31
C VAL A 207 -0.46 11.75 14.75
N VAL A 208 -0.67 11.20 13.56
CA VAL A 208 -2.00 11.07 12.94
C VAL A 208 -2.32 9.60 12.70
N ASP A 209 -3.27 9.04 13.43
CA ASP A 209 -3.72 7.66 13.25
C ASP A 209 -4.95 7.61 12.32
N GLU A 210 -4.91 6.72 11.32
CA GLU A 210 -5.96 6.52 10.33
C GLU A 210 -6.42 7.81 9.61
N GLU A 211 -5.47 8.57 9.05
CA GLU A 211 -5.67 9.85 8.36
C GLU A 211 -6.84 9.85 7.35
N HIS A 212 -7.11 8.71 6.70
CA HIS A 212 -8.16 8.57 5.71
C HIS A 212 -9.59 8.81 6.25
N ARG A 213 -9.78 8.79 7.58
CA ARG A 213 -11.08 9.01 8.24
C ARG A 213 -11.39 10.49 8.52
N PHE A 214 -10.43 11.40 8.32
CA PHE A 214 -10.63 12.82 8.59
C PHE A 214 -11.28 13.55 7.40
N GLY A 215 -12.16 14.51 7.70
CA GLY A 215 -12.83 15.35 6.71
C GLY A 215 -11.90 16.37 6.04
N VAL A 216 -12.33 16.93 4.91
CA VAL A 216 -11.53 17.84 4.07
C VAL A 216 -11.03 19.05 4.85
N GLY A 217 -11.88 19.70 5.67
CA GLY A 217 -11.49 20.87 6.45
C GLY A 217 -10.39 20.59 7.50
N HIS A 218 -10.39 19.40 8.11
CA HIS A 218 -9.34 19.01 9.05
C HIS A 218 -8.00 18.78 8.34
N LYS A 219 -8.05 18.25 7.11
CA LYS A 219 -6.86 17.99 6.29
C LYS A 219 -6.16 19.27 5.86
N GLU A 220 -6.90 20.34 5.56
CA GLU A 220 -6.31 21.65 5.23
C GLU A 220 -5.55 22.23 6.43
N ARG A 221 -6.12 22.20 7.64
CA ARG A 221 -5.40 22.67 8.84
C ARG A 221 -4.16 21.82 9.15
N LEU A 222 -4.22 20.51 8.93
CA LEU A 222 -3.07 19.63 9.05
C LEU A 222 -1.98 19.96 8.02
N LYS A 223 -2.32 20.36 6.79
CA LYS A 223 -1.34 20.78 5.78
C LYS A 223 -0.55 22.02 6.21
N GLU A 224 -1.19 22.97 6.87
CA GLU A 224 -0.51 24.15 7.41
C GLU A 224 0.49 23.76 8.50
N LEU A 225 0.07 22.93 9.46
CA LEU A 225 0.93 22.46 10.55
C LEU A 225 2.09 21.56 10.05
N ARG A 226 1.84 20.80 8.97
CA ARG A 226 2.85 19.99 8.28
C ARG A 226 3.99 20.82 7.67
N GLN A 227 3.94 22.15 7.62
CA GLN A 227 5.08 22.90 7.05
C GLN A 227 6.24 23.05 8.04
N GLU A 228 5.94 23.09 9.34
CA GLU A 228 6.88 23.51 10.38
C GLU A 228 7.16 22.42 11.43
N VAL A 229 6.26 21.45 11.56
CA VAL A 229 6.25 20.45 12.64
C VAL A 229 6.50 19.05 12.08
N ASP A 230 7.16 18.20 12.87
CA ASP A 230 7.32 16.78 12.56
C ASP A 230 5.97 16.07 12.54
N VAL A 231 5.73 15.24 11.53
CA VAL A 231 4.47 14.51 11.35
C VAL A 231 4.73 13.03 11.14
N LEU A 232 4.13 12.22 12.02
CA LEU A 232 4.12 10.77 11.95
C LEU A 232 2.71 10.29 11.65
N THR A 233 2.48 9.74 10.46
CA THR A 233 1.17 9.17 10.10
C THR A 233 1.18 7.65 10.28
N LEU A 234 0.14 7.09 10.91
CA LEU A 234 -0.06 5.65 11.08
C LEU A 234 -1.25 5.18 10.23
N THR A 235 -1.09 4.05 9.54
CA THR A 235 -2.19 3.43 8.77
C THR A 235 -2.18 1.92 8.91
N ALA A 236 -3.37 1.34 9.07
CA ALA A 236 -3.55 -0.11 8.98
C ALA A 236 -3.62 -0.62 7.53
N THR A 237 -3.85 0.27 6.57
CA THR A 237 -4.02 -0.10 5.16
C THR A 237 -2.69 0.02 4.41
N PRO A 238 -2.12 -1.10 3.90
CA PRO A 238 -0.87 -1.04 3.15
C PRO A 238 -1.07 -0.30 1.82
N ILE A 239 -0.12 0.59 1.50
CA ILE A 239 -0.11 1.33 0.24
C ILE A 239 0.40 0.43 -0.90
N PRO A 240 -0.19 0.48 -2.11
CA PRO A 240 0.36 -0.24 -3.27
C PRO A 240 1.83 0.13 -3.52
N ARG A 241 2.68 -0.87 -3.75
CA ARG A 241 4.13 -0.68 -3.96
C ARG A 241 4.45 0.29 -5.11
N THR A 242 3.61 0.32 -6.16
CA THR A 242 3.76 1.29 -7.27
C THR A 242 3.53 2.73 -6.84
N LEU A 243 2.57 2.96 -5.93
CA LEU A 243 2.34 4.28 -5.34
C LEU A 243 3.44 4.64 -4.34
N HIS A 244 3.95 3.67 -3.58
CA HIS A 244 5.12 3.86 -2.72
C HIS A 244 6.35 4.27 -3.54
N MET A 245 6.65 3.58 -4.65
CA MET A 245 7.75 3.96 -5.55
C MET A 245 7.53 5.34 -6.19
N ALA A 246 6.30 5.67 -6.60
CA ALA A 246 5.98 6.99 -7.16
C ALA A 246 6.14 8.12 -6.13
N LEU A 247 5.94 7.82 -4.85
CA LEU A 247 6.14 8.74 -3.73
C LEU A 247 7.55 8.62 -3.12
N ALA A 248 8.41 7.75 -3.64
CA ALA A 248 9.74 7.52 -3.07
C ALA A 248 10.62 8.78 -3.20
N GLY A 249 11.21 9.18 -2.08
CA GLY A 249 11.94 10.44 -1.90
C GLY A 249 11.05 11.70 -1.87
N ILE A 250 9.73 11.55 -2.03
CA ILE A 250 8.77 12.62 -1.74
C ILE A 250 8.36 12.45 -0.29
N ARG A 251 7.90 11.24 0.07
CA ARG A 251 7.46 10.92 1.43
C ARG A 251 8.17 9.68 1.93
N ASP A 252 8.71 9.75 3.14
CA ASP A 252 9.35 8.60 3.77
C ASP A 252 8.29 7.64 4.31
N ILE A 253 8.43 6.36 3.99
CA ILE A 253 7.44 5.34 4.31
C ILE A 253 8.17 4.14 4.90
N SER A 254 7.78 3.74 6.12
CA SER A 254 8.24 2.49 6.74
C SER A 254 7.11 1.48 6.76
N THR A 255 7.41 0.22 6.45
CA THR A 255 6.43 -0.87 6.37
C THR A 255 6.73 -1.95 7.41
N ILE A 256 5.74 -2.31 8.21
CA ILE A 256 5.79 -3.40 9.18
C ILE A 256 4.96 -4.57 8.63
N GLU A 257 5.62 -5.59 8.10
CA GLU A 257 4.99 -6.75 7.47
C GLU A 257 5.01 -8.00 8.37
N THR A 258 5.99 -8.07 9.26
CA THR A 258 6.20 -9.19 10.17
C THR A 258 5.26 -9.07 11.39
N PRO A 259 4.35 -10.04 11.62
CA PRO A 259 3.53 -10.06 12.83
C PRO A 259 4.37 -10.45 14.07
N PRO A 260 3.97 -10.03 15.28
CA PRO A 260 4.55 -10.55 16.53
C PRO A 260 4.31 -12.07 16.71
N GLU A 261 5.27 -12.77 17.34
CA GLU A 261 5.34 -14.26 17.40
C GLU A 261 4.10 -14.96 18.00
N GLU A 262 3.29 -14.29 18.84
CA GLU A 262 2.18 -14.92 19.56
C GLU A 262 0.85 -14.99 18.78
N ARG A 263 0.79 -14.50 17.53
CA ARG A 263 -0.49 -14.38 16.82
C ARG A 263 -0.83 -15.61 15.96
N LEU A 264 -1.87 -16.34 16.35
CA LEU A 264 -2.41 -17.46 15.56
C LEU A 264 -3.34 -16.97 14.43
N PRO A 265 -3.32 -17.61 13.24
CA PRO A 265 -4.25 -17.29 12.15
C PRO A 265 -5.72 -17.47 12.54
N ILE A 266 -6.56 -16.54 12.10
CA ILE A 266 -8.01 -16.53 12.35
C ILE A 266 -8.71 -17.51 11.39
N LYS A 267 -9.44 -18.48 11.93
CA LYS A 267 -10.25 -19.39 11.10
C LYS A 267 -11.54 -18.70 10.68
N THR A 268 -11.72 -18.49 9.38
CA THR A 268 -12.89 -17.82 8.82
C THR A 268 -13.81 -18.83 8.14
N TYR A 269 -15.10 -18.83 8.50
CA TYR A 269 -16.13 -19.69 7.92
C TYR A 269 -17.17 -18.83 7.19
N LEU A 270 -17.54 -19.24 5.98
CA LEU A 270 -18.69 -18.70 5.25
C LEU A 270 -19.83 -19.72 5.33
N ALA A 271 -20.97 -19.31 5.90
CA ALA A 271 -22.10 -20.21 6.10
C ALA A 271 -23.44 -19.47 5.95
N GLU A 272 -24.51 -20.21 5.66
CA GLU A 272 -25.86 -19.68 5.79
C GLU A 272 -26.19 -19.44 7.27
N ALA A 273 -26.94 -18.38 7.54
CA ALA A 273 -27.39 -18.05 8.89
C ALA A 273 -28.26 -19.19 9.45
N SER A 274 -27.82 -19.75 10.57
CA SER A 274 -28.50 -20.80 11.32
C SER A 274 -28.41 -20.49 12.80
N ASP A 275 -29.53 -20.61 13.49
CA ASP A 275 -29.62 -20.34 14.93
C ASP A 275 -28.78 -21.33 15.74
N ASP A 276 -28.69 -22.58 15.27
CA ASP A 276 -27.84 -23.61 15.88
C ASP A 276 -26.35 -23.27 15.75
N LEU A 277 -25.93 -22.76 14.58
CA LEU A 277 -24.55 -22.35 14.35
C LEU A 277 -24.15 -21.16 15.21
N VAL A 278 -25.03 -20.16 15.34
CA VAL A 278 -24.80 -18.98 16.19
C VAL A 278 -24.70 -19.42 17.66
N ARG A 279 -25.62 -20.26 18.12
CA ARG A 279 -25.61 -20.82 19.48
C ARG A 279 -24.30 -21.57 19.76
N GLU A 280 -23.90 -22.48 18.87
CA GLU A 280 -22.67 -23.27 19.02
C GLU A 280 -21.42 -22.38 19.02
N ALA A 281 -21.36 -21.37 18.16
CA ALA A 281 -20.24 -20.43 18.08
C ALA A 281 -20.12 -19.61 19.37
N VAL A 282 -21.23 -19.11 19.91
CA VAL A 282 -21.23 -18.36 21.17
C VAL A 282 -20.89 -19.26 22.35
N GLN A 283 -21.52 -20.43 22.46
CA GLN A 283 -21.27 -21.36 23.58
C GLN A 283 -19.81 -21.82 23.64
N ARG A 284 -19.22 -22.14 22.48
CA ARG A 284 -17.79 -22.49 22.39
C ARG A 284 -16.89 -21.38 22.95
N GLU A 285 -17.24 -20.12 22.75
CA GLU A 285 -16.46 -18.99 23.26
C GLU A 285 -16.62 -18.83 24.78
N LEU A 286 -17.85 -18.99 25.28
CA LEU A 286 -18.15 -18.94 26.71
C LEU A 286 -17.42 -20.06 27.47
N ASP A 287 -17.41 -21.28 26.93
CA ASP A 287 -16.77 -22.44 27.54
C ASP A 287 -15.25 -22.24 27.75
N ARG A 288 -14.62 -21.37 26.95
CA ARG A 288 -13.20 -21.00 27.08
C ARG A 288 -12.96 -19.66 27.79
N GLY A 289 -14.02 -19.05 28.35
CA GLY A 289 -13.96 -17.78 29.09
C GLY A 289 -13.61 -16.57 28.21
N GLY A 290 -13.94 -16.63 26.92
CA GLY A 290 -13.74 -15.51 25.99
C GLY A 290 -15.03 -14.73 25.73
N GLN A 291 -14.90 -13.68 24.92
CA GLN A 291 -16.01 -12.80 24.55
C GLN A 291 -16.28 -12.83 23.03
N VAL A 292 -17.50 -12.48 22.65
CA VAL A 292 -17.99 -12.54 21.26
C VAL A 292 -18.42 -11.17 20.76
N TYR A 293 -17.97 -10.80 19.56
CA TYR A 293 -18.62 -9.75 18.78
C TYR A 293 -19.71 -10.36 17.90
N TYR A 294 -20.95 -9.90 18.05
CA TYR A 294 -22.04 -10.18 17.12
C TYR A 294 -22.37 -8.92 16.33
N LEU A 295 -21.91 -8.85 15.09
CA LEU A 295 -22.09 -7.68 14.24
C LEU A 295 -23.45 -7.75 13.53
N HIS A 296 -24.34 -6.83 13.86
CA HIS A 296 -25.61 -6.60 13.19
C HIS A 296 -25.68 -5.15 12.69
N ASN A 297 -25.36 -4.93 11.41
CA ASN A 297 -25.20 -3.58 10.85
C ASN A 297 -26.54 -2.89 10.50
N ARG A 298 -27.49 -2.85 11.44
CA ARG A 298 -28.78 -2.15 11.29
C ARG A 298 -29.37 -1.73 12.64
N VAL A 299 -29.19 -0.46 12.99
CA VAL A 299 -29.65 0.11 14.28
C VAL A 299 -31.15 -0.12 14.52
N LYS A 300 -32.00 -0.05 13.49
CA LYS A 300 -33.46 -0.25 13.65
C LYS A 300 -33.85 -1.65 14.17
N THR A 301 -33.02 -2.66 13.97
CA THR A 301 -33.32 -4.07 14.27
C THR A 301 -32.31 -4.70 15.23
N ILE A 302 -31.35 -3.93 15.74
CA ILE A 302 -30.28 -4.44 16.60
C ILE A 302 -30.80 -4.96 17.94
N GLU A 303 -31.79 -4.29 18.53
CA GLU A 303 -32.42 -4.74 19.78
C GLU A 303 -33.17 -6.06 19.60
N ALA A 304 -33.81 -6.26 18.44
CA ALA A 304 -34.46 -7.52 18.11
C ALA A 304 -33.44 -8.66 17.92
N ALA A 305 -32.28 -8.35 17.31
CA ALA A 305 -31.19 -9.31 17.19
C ALA A 305 -30.61 -9.68 18.57
N ALA A 306 -30.45 -8.71 19.47
CA ALA A 306 -29.99 -8.94 20.83
C ALA A 306 -30.99 -9.75 21.66
N ALA A 307 -32.30 -9.46 21.55
CA ALA A 307 -33.36 -10.26 22.18
C ALA A 307 -33.32 -11.71 21.69
N LYS A 308 -33.20 -11.93 20.38
CA LYS A 308 -33.05 -13.27 19.81
C LYS A 308 -31.81 -13.99 20.35
N LEU A 309 -30.67 -13.31 20.47
CA LEU A 309 -29.46 -13.91 21.05
C LEU A 309 -29.64 -14.32 22.51
N ARG A 310 -30.32 -13.51 23.33
CA ARG A 310 -30.66 -13.85 24.71
C ARG A 310 -31.57 -15.08 24.81
N GLU A 311 -32.48 -15.26 23.85
CA GLU A 311 -33.30 -16.47 23.77
C GLU A 311 -32.49 -17.70 23.33
N LEU A 312 -31.54 -17.52 22.40
CA LEU A 312 -30.70 -18.61 21.89
C LEU A 312 -29.65 -19.08 22.90
N VAL A 313 -29.07 -18.15 23.67
CA VAL A 313 -28.02 -18.44 24.67
C VAL A 313 -28.36 -17.73 25.98
N PRO A 314 -29.23 -18.32 26.82
CA PRO A 314 -29.71 -17.68 28.06
C PRO A 314 -28.62 -17.42 29.09
N ASP A 315 -27.53 -18.20 29.04
CA ASP A 315 -26.40 -18.09 29.97
C ASP A 315 -25.44 -16.94 29.61
N ALA A 316 -25.61 -16.31 28.44
CA ALA A 316 -24.76 -15.22 27.98
C ALA A 316 -25.26 -13.85 28.45
N ARG A 317 -24.36 -13.02 28.99
CA ARG A 317 -24.62 -11.61 29.25
C ARG A 317 -24.46 -10.82 27.95
N VAL A 318 -25.56 -10.25 27.45
CA VAL A 318 -25.61 -9.60 26.13
C VAL A 318 -25.81 -8.08 26.26
N LEU A 319 -24.83 -7.32 25.77
CA LEU A 319 -24.90 -5.86 25.62
C LEU A 319 -25.13 -5.43 24.17
N VAL A 320 -25.59 -4.20 23.97
CA VAL A 320 -25.85 -3.60 22.65
C VAL A 320 -25.07 -2.29 22.53
N ALA A 321 -24.32 -2.14 21.44
CA ALA A 321 -23.56 -0.92 21.16
C ALA A 321 -23.72 -0.48 19.70
N HIS A 322 -24.14 0.77 19.46
CA HIS A 322 -24.25 1.30 18.10
C HIS A 322 -24.00 2.81 18.02
N GLY A 323 -23.58 3.29 16.84
CA GLY A 323 -23.13 4.68 16.65
C GLY A 323 -24.20 5.78 16.81
N ARG A 324 -25.48 5.42 16.96
CA ARG A 324 -26.57 6.36 17.33
C ARG A 324 -26.81 6.49 18.84
N MET A 325 -26.08 5.75 19.67
CA MET A 325 -26.18 5.90 21.12
C MET A 325 -25.58 7.23 21.54
N PRO A 326 -26.08 7.85 22.63
CA PRO A 326 -25.34 8.90 23.31
C PRO A 326 -23.92 8.42 23.61
N GLU A 327 -22.93 9.29 23.40
CA GLU A 327 -21.52 8.92 23.49
C GLU A 327 -21.12 8.43 24.89
N GLU A 328 -21.61 9.08 25.95
CA GLU A 328 -21.44 8.63 27.35
C GLU A 328 -21.92 7.19 27.53
N ARG A 329 -23.16 6.90 27.13
CA ARG A 329 -23.73 5.55 27.22
C ARG A 329 -22.96 4.52 26.39
N LEU A 330 -22.44 4.92 25.22
CA LEU A 330 -21.62 4.05 24.40
C LEU A 330 -20.30 3.73 25.12
N SER A 331 -19.68 4.73 25.76
CA SER A 331 -18.48 4.55 26.58
C SER A 331 -18.72 3.57 27.71
N ASP A 332 -19.78 3.78 28.50
CA ASP A 332 -20.12 2.92 29.64
C ASP A 332 -20.28 1.45 29.21
N VAL A 333 -21.01 1.21 28.10
CA VAL A 333 -21.20 -0.15 27.56
C VAL A 333 -19.89 -0.75 27.07
N MET A 334 -19.01 0.04 26.46
CA MET A 334 -17.73 -0.45 25.98
C MET A 334 -16.75 -0.74 27.13
N GLU A 335 -16.74 0.09 28.17
CA GLU A 335 -15.96 -0.12 29.38
C GLU A 335 -16.45 -1.36 30.14
N GLU A 336 -17.76 -1.51 30.31
CA GLU A 336 -18.39 -2.70 30.90
C GLU A 336 -18.02 -3.96 30.11
N PHE A 337 -18.09 -3.91 28.79
CA PHE A 337 -17.70 -5.04 27.95
C PHE A 337 -16.19 -5.31 28.03
N GLY A 338 -15.34 -4.29 27.99
CA GLY A 338 -13.89 -4.43 28.10
C GLY A 338 -13.44 -5.04 29.45
N ALA A 339 -14.13 -4.70 30.53
CA ALA A 339 -13.88 -5.24 31.87
C ALA A 339 -14.42 -6.67 32.09
N GLY A 340 -15.05 -7.29 31.08
CA GLY A 340 -15.64 -8.63 31.19
C GLY A 340 -17.02 -8.65 31.88
N GLY A 341 -17.68 -7.51 32.00
CA GLY A 341 -19.04 -7.37 32.51
C GLY A 341 -20.10 -8.05 31.64
N ALA A 342 -19.79 -8.26 30.35
CA ALA A 342 -20.64 -8.97 29.41
C ALA A 342 -19.85 -9.90 28.49
N ASP A 343 -20.52 -10.95 27.99
CA ASP A 343 -19.90 -12.00 27.20
C ASP A 343 -20.09 -11.80 25.70
N VAL A 344 -21.22 -11.19 25.30
CA VAL A 344 -21.55 -10.92 23.90
C VAL A 344 -21.88 -9.45 23.71
N LEU A 345 -21.20 -8.80 22.77
CA LEU A 345 -21.51 -7.44 22.34
C LEU A 345 -22.19 -7.47 20.96
N VAL A 346 -23.48 -7.15 20.94
CA VAL A 346 -24.25 -6.96 19.71
C VAL A 346 -24.00 -5.54 19.20
N CYS A 347 -23.32 -5.40 18.06
CA CYS A 347 -22.83 -4.10 17.62
C CYS A 347 -23.00 -3.82 16.13
N THR A 348 -22.99 -2.54 15.76
CA THR A 348 -22.79 -2.12 14.36
C THR A 348 -21.29 -2.06 14.02
N THR A 349 -20.91 -1.52 12.86
CA THR A 349 -19.50 -1.33 12.45
C THR A 349 -18.70 -0.34 13.31
N ILE A 350 -19.17 0.01 14.51
CA ILE A 350 -18.45 0.85 15.47
C ILE A 350 -17.16 0.20 15.97
N ILE A 351 -17.11 -1.14 15.99
CA ILE A 351 -15.92 -1.90 16.37
C ILE A 351 -14.83 -1.85 15.27
N GLU A 352 -15.16 -1.41 14.05
CA GLU A 352 -14.19 -1.17 12.96
C GLU A 352 -13.17 -0.11 13.37
N SER A 353 -13.63 0.92 14.09
CA SER A 353 -12.89 2.15 14.39
C SER A 353 -12.13 2.11 15.71
N GLY A 354 -11.52 0.96 16.04
CA GLY A 354 -10.35 0.97 16.92
C GLY A 354 -10.41 0.16 18.20
N LEU A 355 -11.56 -0.38 18.60
CA LEU A 355 -11.69 -1.08 19.86
C LEU A 355 -10.81 -2.34 19.92
N ASP A 356 -9.79 -2.27 20.76
CA ASP A 356 -8.94 -3.39 21.13
C ASP A 356 -9.42 -4.01 22.43
N ILE A 357 -10.10 -5.16 22.33
CA ILE A 357 -10.52 -5.91 23.50
C ILE A 357 -9.83 -7.28 23.44
N PRO A 358 -8.78 -7.50 24.25
CA PRO A 358 -8.02 -8.75 24.22
C PRO A 358 -8.85 -10.00 24.52
N GLY A 359 -9.98 -9.86 25.23
CA GLY A 359 -10.90 -10.95 25.55
C GLY A 359 -11.69 -11.48 24.36
N VAL A 360 -11.76 -10.75 23.24
CA VAL A 360 -12.62 -11.13 22.11
C VAL A 360 -11.89 -12.00 21.10
N ASN A 361 -12.32 -13.25 20.98
CA ASN A 361 -11.72 -14.23 20.06
C ASN A 361 -12.72 -14.82 19.05
N THR A 362 -14.01 -14.47 19.13
CA THR A 362 -15.01 -14.86 18.13
C THR A 362 -15.75 -13.64 17.57
N LEU A 363 -15.82 -13.57 16.24
CA LEU A 363 -16.60 -12.60 15.49
C LEU A 363 -17.70 -13.34 14.72
N ILE A 364 -18.94 -12.93 14.89
CA ILE A 364 -20.08 -13.39 14.11
C ILE A 364 -20.61 -12.18 13.34
N VAL A 365 -20.57 -12.26 12.00
CA VAL A 365 -21.03 -11.20 11.11
C VAL A 365 -22.38 -11.59 10.53
N ASP A 366 -23.45 -10.99 11.03
CA ASP A 366 -24.76 -11.10 10.42
C ASP A 366 -24.77 -10.31 9.10
N ARG A 367 -25.34 -10.91 8.05
CA ARG A 367 -25.42 -10.32 6.71
C ARG A 367 -24.07 -9.85 6.15
N ALA A 368 -23.07 -10.73 6.18
CA ALA A 368 -21.74 -10.44 5.61
C ALA A 368 -21.78 -10.06 4.11
N ASP A 369 -22.85 -10.46 3.40
CA ASP A 369 -23.15 -10.07 2.02
C ASP A 369 -23.33 -8.55 1.82
N ARG A 370 -23.53 -7.78 2.90
CA ARG A 370 -23.76 -6.33 2.84
C ARG A 370 -22.55 -5.48 3.21
N LEU A 371 -21.43 -6.09 3.61
CA LEU A 371 -20.23 -5.37 4.05
C LEU A 371 -19.14 -5.38 2.98
N GLY A 372 -18.39 -4.28 2.87
CA GLY A 372 -17.25 -4.18 1.97
C GLY A 372 -16.07 -5.08 2.39
N LEU A 373 -15.14 -5.33 1.48
CA LEU A 373 -14.02 -6.25 1.72
C LEU A 373 -13.09 -5.76 2.83
N ALA A 374 -12.62 -4.52 2.78
CA ALA A 374 -11.79 -3.99 3.86
C ALA A 374 -12.56 -3.83 5.17
N GLN A 375 -13.88 -3.64 5.16
CA GLN A 375 -14.65 -3.65 6.41
C GLN A 375 -14.58 -5.03 7.05
N LEU A 376 -14.87 -6.08 6.27
CA LEU A 376 -14.75 -7.47 6.75
C LEU A 376 -13.33 -7.79 7.23
N TYR A 377 -12.30 -7.32 6.52
CA TYR A 377 -10.91 -7.52 6.93
C TYR A 377 -10.56 -6.79 8.22
N GLN A 378 -10.92 -5.50 8.33
CA GLN A 378 -10.70 -4.69 9.53
C GLN A 378 -11.41 -5.31 10.74
N LEU A 379 -12.69 -5.67 10.58
CA LEU A 379 -13.48 -6.34 11.62
C LEU A 379 -12.84 -7.66 12.04
N ARG A 380 -12.39 -8.47 11.09
CA ARG A 380 -11.66 -9.71 11.37
C ARG A 380 -10.36 -9.44 12.12
N GLY A 381 -9.64 -8.37 11.79
CA GLY A 381 -8.42 -7.96 12.49
C GLY A 381 -8.63 -7.52 13.95
N ARG A 382 -9.88 -7.29 14.38
CA ARG A 382 -10.23 -6.92 15.77
C ARG A 382 -10.32 -8.09 16.73
N ILE A 383 -10.23 -9.34 16.27
CA ILE A 383 -10.26 -10.54 17.11
C ILE A 383 -8.92 -11.29 17.07
N GLY A 384 -8.70 -12.18 18.05
CA GLY A 384 -7.53 -13.07 18.06
C GLY A 384 -6.24 -12.37 18.46
N ARG A 385 -6.29 -11.73 19.64
CA ARG A 385 -5.17 -11.00 20.23
C ARG A 385 -4.47 -11.77 21.35
N ARG A 386 -5.08 -12.84 21.85
CA ARG A 386 -4.45 -13.80 22.76
C ARG A 386 -3.79 -14.94 21.97
N SER A 387 -2.96 -15.72 22.66
CA SER A 387 -2.39 -16.99 22.18
C SER A 387 -3.43 -18.07 21.84
N GLN A 388 -4.74 -17.78 21.97
CA GLN A 388 -5.82 -18.67 21.59
C GLN A 388 -6.25 -18.43 20.15
N ARG A 389 -6.61 -19.51 19.44
CA ARG A 389 -7.11 -19.42 18.08
C ARG A 389 -8.46 -18.68 18.03
N ALA A 390 -8.56 -17.70 17.15
CA ALA A 390 -9.78 -16.93 16.91
C ALA A 390 -10.61 -17.45 15.73
N TYR A 391 -11.91 -17.16 15.75
CA TYR A 391 -12.89 -17.62 14.77
C TYR A 391 -13.74 -16.47 14.23
N ALA A 392 -13.91 -16.42 12.92
CA ALA A 392 -14.80 -15.48 12.25
C ALA A 392 -15.89 -16.24 11.46
N TYR A 393 -17.15 -15.98 11.78
CA TYR A 393 -18.32 -16.57 11.11
C TYR A 393 -18.99 -15.50 10.24
N LEU A 394 -18.86 -15.63 8.92
CA LEU A 394 -19.48 -14.75 7.94
C LEU A 394 -20.82 -15.37 7.51
N LEU A 395 -21.92 -14.82 8.03
CA LEU A 395 -23.25 -15.37 7.82
C LEU A 395 -23.95 -14.69 6.64
N VAL A 396 -24.57 -15.49 5.78
CA VAL A 396 -25.43 -15.03 4.69
C VAL A 396 -26.87 -15.50 4.88
N GLU A 397 -27.83 -14.73 4.37
CA GLU A 397 -29.25 -15.04 4.52
C GLU A 397 -29.59 -16.40 3.87
N ARG A 398 -30.27 -17.28 4.63
CA ARG A 398 -30.60 -18.64 4.20
C ARG A 398 -31.47 -18.63 2.94
N GLY A 399 -31.09 -19.42 1.93
CA GLY A 399 -31.86 -19.55 0.68
C GLY A 399 -31.80 -18.33 -0.25
N ARG A 400 -30.99 -17.30 0.09
CA ARG A 400 -30.78 -16.14 -0.77
C ARG A 400 -29.60 -16.39 -1.70
N ARG A 401 -29.81 -16.19 -3.01
CA ARG A 401 -28.70 -16.19 -3.98
C ARG A 401 -27.85 -14.92 -3.78
N LEU A 402 -26.55 -15.12 -3.57
CA LEU A 402 -25.56 -14.05 -3.56
C LEU A 402 -25.34 -13.53 -4.98
N SER A 403 -25.04 -12.25 -5.12
CA SER A 403 -24.47 -11.73 -6.37
C SER A 403 -23.08 -12.32 -6.58
N ASP A 404 -22.63 -12.40 -7.83
CA ASP A 404 -21.27 -12.86 -8.14
C ASP A 404 -20.20 -12.00 -7.45
N THR A 405 -20.46 -10.70 -7.32
CA THR A 405 -19.60 -9.75 -6.60
C THR A 405 -19.49 -10.07 -5.12
N ALA A 406 -20.63 -10.25 -4.43
CA ALA A 406 -20.66 -10.58 -3.00
C ALA A 406 -20.02 -11.96 -2.76
N ARG A 407 -20.26 -12.93 -3.65
CA ARG A 407 -19.66 -14.26 -3.59
C ARG A 407 -18.14 -14.19 -3.70
N ARG A 408 -17.59 -13.58 -4.75
CA ARG A 408 -16.13 -13.44 -4.95
C ARG A 408 -15.48 -12.70 -3.79
N ARG A 409 -16.13 -11.66 -3.26
CA ARG A 409 -15.66 -10.91 -2.09
C ARG A 409 -15.56 -11.79 -0.84
N LEU A 410 -16.62 -12.55 -0.55
CA LEU A 410 -16.67 -13.46 0.60
C LEU A 410 -15.69 -14.63 0.46
N GLU A 411 -15.52 -15.18 -0.75
CA GLU A 411 -14.51 -16.21 -1.04
C GLU A 411 -13.09 -15.64 -0.85
N THR A 412 -12.85 -14.39 -1.25
CA THR A 412 -11.53 -13.72 -1.08
C THR A 412 -11.16 -13.57 0.38
N ILE A 413 -12.08 -13.10 1.24
CA ILE A 413 -11.80 -12.94 2.68
C ILE A 413 -11.61 -14.29 3.39
N VAL A 414 -12.32 -15.34 2.95
CA VAL A 414 -12.13 -16.71 3.46
C VAL A 414 -10.77 -17.26 3.03
N ALA A 415 -10.35 -17.04 1.79
CA ALA A 415 -9.05 -17.50 1.28
C ALA A 415 -7.86 -16.78 1.92
N ALA A 416 -8.06 -15.57 2.44
CA ALA A 416 -7.05 -14.76 3.12
C ALA A 416 -6.73 -15.27 4.54
N THR A 417 -6.35 -16.55 4.65
CA THR A 417 -6.05 -17.24 5.91
C THR A 417 -4.66 -16.93 6.47
N GLU A 418 -3.75 -16.37 5.67
CA GLU A 418 -2.38 -16.04 6.09
C GLU A 418 -2.28 -14.65 6.76
N LEU A 419 -1.45 -14.56 7.80
CA LEU A 419 -0.93 -13.28 8.30
C LEU A 419 -0.09 -12.63 7.18
N GLY A 420 -0.30 -11.34 6.90
CA GLY A 420 0.27 -10.65 5.73
C GLY A 420 -0.63 -10.63 4.48
N ALA A 421 -1.83 -11.24 4.52
CA ALA A 421 -2.81 -11.12 3.44
C ALA A 421 -3.37 -9.69 3.25
N GLY A 422 -3.07 -8.77 4.18
CA GLY A 422 -3.49 -7.37 4.17
C GLY A 422 -3.11 -6.64 2.89
N PHE A 423 -1.95 -6.93 2.30
CA PHE A 423 -1.54 -6.33 1.02
C PHE A 423 -2.43 -6.78 -0.15
N ARG A 424 -2.65 -8.10 -0.31
CA ARG A 424 -3.54 -8.65 -1.35
C ARG A 424 -4.97 -8.14 -1.18
N ILE A 425 -5.42 -8.01 0.07
CA ILE A 425 -6.76 -7.50 0.39
C ILE A 425 -6.87 -6.00 0.16
N ALA A 426 -5.85 -5.20 0.50
CA ALA A 426 -5.83 -3.77 0.24
C ALA A 426 -5.82 -3.49 -1.26
N MET A 427 -5.06 -4.26 -2.05
CA MET A 427 -5.12 -4.18 -3.53
C MET A 427 -6.52 -4.51 -4.05
N LYS A 428 -7.15 -5.56 -3.53
CA LYS A 428 -8.53 -5.94 -3.88
C LYS A 428 -9.57 -4.94 -3.39
N ASP A 429 -9.36 -4.31 -2.24
CA ASP A 429 -10.27 -3.29 -1.70
C ASP A 429 -10.09 -1.95 -2.41
N LEU A 430 -8.87 -1.62 -2.85
CA LEU A 430 -8.61 -0.49 -3.75
C LEU A 430 -9.23 -0.73 -5.13
N GLU A 431 -9.21 -1.96 -5.63
CA GLU A 431 -9.98 -2.41 -6.79
C GLU A 431 -11.48 -2.24 -6.58
N ILE A 432 -12.01 -2.61 -5.40
CA ILE A 432 -13.47 -2.60 -5.14
C ILE A 432 -13.99 -1.20 -4.79
N ARG A 433 -13.26 -0.40 -4.01
CA ARG A 433 -13.67 0.93 -3.53
C ARG A 433 -13.20 2.08 -4.43
N GLY A 434 -12.14 1.89 -5.19
CA GLY A 434 -11.45 2.95 -5.91
C GLY A 434 -10.42 3.70 -5.06
N ALA A 435 -9.38 4.20 -5.72
CA ALA A 435 -8.30 4.97 -5.12
C ALA A 435 -8.66 6.42 -4.73
N GLY A 436 -9.94 6.82 -4.88
CA GLY A 436 -10.40 8.20 -4.64
C GLY A 436 -10.22 8.73 -3.22
N ASN A 437 -10.17 7.87 -2.19
CA ASN A 437 -10.01 8.32 -0.80
C ASN A 437 -8.58 8.74 -0.44
N LEU A 438 -7.57 8.20 -1.14
CA LEU A 438 -6.16 8.53 -0.88
C LEU A 438 -5.74 9.84 -1.57
N LEU A 439 -6.32 10.14 -2.74
CA LEU A 439 -5.85 11.22 -3.61
C LEU A 439 -6.91 12.31 -3.89
N GLY A 440 -8.13 12.17 -3.36
CA GLY A 440 -9.21 13.14 -3.50
C GLY A 440 -10.20 12.84 -4.63
N ALA A 441 -11.37 13.50 -4.58
CA ALA A 441 -12.50 13.22 -5.46
C ALA A 441 -12.22 13.46 -6.95
N GLU A 442 -11.46 14.52 -7.29
CA GLU A 442 -11.08 14.81 -8.69
C GLU A 442 -10.19 13.71 -9.28
N GLN A 443 -9.30 13.12 -8.46
CA GLN A 443 -8.37 12.08 -8.91
C GLN A 443 -9.07 10.74 -9.12
N SER A 444 -10.11 10.46 -8.32
CA SER A 444 -10.95 9.26 -8.49
C SER A 444 -11.53 9.14 -9.90
N GLY A 445 -11.96 10.26 -10.49
CA GLY A 445 -12.52 10.28 -11.84
C GLY A 445 -11.49 9.95 -12.92
N GLN A 446 -10.24 10.38 -12.74
CA GLN A 446 -9.15 10.08 -13.66
C GLN A 446 -8.72 8.61 -13.55
N ILE A 447 -8.62 8.08 -12.33
CA ILE A 447 -8.28 6.66 -12.09
C ILE A 447 -9.33 5.74 -12.70
N HIS A 448 -10.62 6.08 -12.60
CA HIS A 448 -11.68 5.32 -13.28
C HIS A 448 -11.52 5.38 -14.82
N ALA A 449 -11.09 6.51 -15.38
CA ALA A 449 -10.96 6.67 -16.82
C ALA A 449 -9.76 5.91 -17.43
N VAL A 450 -8.61 5.85 -16.74
CA VAL A 450 -7.36 5.27 -17.30
C VAL A 450 -6.87 4.01 -16.59
N GLY A 451 -7.41 3.69 -15.42
CA GLY A 451 -6.96 2.61 -14.54
C GLY A 451 -5.85 3.05 -13.57
N PHE A 452 -5.84 2.44 -12.38
CA PHE A 452 -4.92 2.80 -11.29
C PHE A 452 -3.44 2.64 -11.66
N ASP A 453 -3.05 1.53 -12.31
CA ASP A 453 -1.65 1.28 -12.66
C ASP A 453 -1.09 2.38 -13.58
N LEU A 454 -1.79 2.67 -14.69
CA LEU A 454 -1.38 3.72 -15.62
C LEU A 454 -1.36 5.08 -14.94
N TYR A 455 -2.35 5.39 -14.10
CA TYR A 455 -2.37 6.63 -13.33
C TYR A 455 -1.15 6.76 -12.40
N THR A 456 -0.78 5.70 -11.67
CA THR A 456 0.42 5.72 -10.80
C THR A 456 1.72 5.89 -11.58
N ARG A 457 1.83 5.30 -12.78
CA ARG A 457 2.98 5.52 -13.68
C ARG A 457 3.05 6.96 -14.16
N LEU A 458 1.92 7.55 -14.58
CA LEU A 458 1.86 8.95 -15.01
C LEU A 458 2.21 9.92 -13.87
N LEU A 459 1.91 9.57 -12.62
CA LEU A 459 2.31 10.35 -11.45
C LEU A 459 3.82 10.24 -11.19
N ALA A 460 4.38 9.03 -11.23
CA ALA A 460 5.82 8.82 -11.08
C ALA A 460 6.62 9.57 -12.15
N GLU A 461 6.21 9.46 -13.42
CA GLU A 461 6.79 10.23 -14.53
C GLU A 461 6.73 11.74 -14.28
N ALA A 462 5.58 12.26 -13.86
CA ALA A 462 5.43 13.69 -13.60
C ALA A 462 6.33 14.17 -12.44
N VAL A 463 6.50 13.36 -11.39
CA VAL A 463 7.41 13.65 -10.27
C VAL A 463 8.86 13.69 -10.74
N GLU A 464 9.29 12.69 -11.50
CA GLU A 464 10.65 12.61 -12.06
C GLU A 464 10.94 13.80 -12.99
N ASP A 465 10.01 14.13 -13.89
CA ASP A 465 10.12 15.25 -14.82
C ASP A 465 10.28 16.59 -14.10
N ILE A 466 9.53 16.81 -13.01
CA ILE A 466 9.61 18.06 -12.24
C ILE A 466 10.91 18.11 -11.44
N ARG A 467 11.33 17.00 -10.79
CA ARG A 467 12.60 16.94 -10.06
C ARG A 467 13.80 17.22 -10.95
N ALA A 468 13.78 16.68 -12.17
CA ALA A 468 14.77 16.95 -13.20
C ALA A 468 14.81 18.44 -13.55
N ALA A 469 13.64 19.04 -13.76
CA ALA A 469 13.51 20.47 -14.10
C ALA A 469 13.94 21.39 -12.95
N THR A 470 13.82 20.96 -11.69
CA THR A 470 14.22 21.73 -10.50
C THR A 470 15.64 21.41 -10.02
N GLY A 471 16.37 20.49 -10.66
CA GLY A 471 17.72 20.08 -10.26
C GLY A 471 17.79 19.27 -8.96
N MET A 472 16.66 18.74 -8.49
CA MET A 472 16.53 17.96 -7.25
C MET A 472 16.65 16.44 -7.47
N GLY A 473 17.22 16.00 -8.59
CA GLY A 473 17.38 14.58 -8.88
C GLY A 473 18.28 14.31 -10.08
N PRO A 474 18.67 13.04 -10.30
CA PRO A 474 19.39 12.64 -11.52
C PRO A 474 18.55 12.98 -12.76
N GLU A 475 19.20 13.37 -13.86
CA GLU A 475 18.50 13.60 -15.13
C GLU A 475 17.65 12.37 -15.48
N PRO A 476 16.42 12.56 -15.99
CA PRO A 476 15.52 11.49 -16.27
C PRO A 476 16.15 10.71 -17.42
N ALA A 477 16.55 9.47 -17.16
CA ALA A 477 16.94 8.54 -18.20
C ALA A 477 15.73 8.40 -19.12
N ARG A 478 15.71 9.17 -20.23
CA ARG A 478 14.64 9.12 -21.23
C ARG A 478 14.40 7.65 -21.52
N GLN A 479 13.23 7.14 -21.15
CA GLN A 479 12.89 5.75 -21.44
C GLN A 479 12.92 5.59 -22.96
N ALA A 480 14.02 5.03 -23.48
CA ALA A 480 14.16 4.74 -24.88
C ALA A 480 12.99 3.82 -25.27
N ALA A 481 12.32 4.17 -26.38
CA ALA A 481 11.22 3.37 -26.91
C ALA A 481 11.65 1.90 -27.05
N GLU A 482 10.76 0.97 -26.67
CA GLU A 482 11.06 -0.46 -26.82
C GLU A 482 11.35 -0.79 -28.29
N PRO A 483 12.44 -1.54 -28.56
CA PRO A 483 12.82 -1.87 -29.93
C PRO A 483 11.83 -2.86 -30.55
N LEU A 484 11.50 -2.65 -31.83
CA LEU A 484 10.67 -3.58 -32.59
C LEU A 484 11.52 -4.78 -33.04
N ILE A 485 11.16 -6.01 -32.64
CA ILE A 485 11.91 -7.21 -32.97
C ILE A 485 11.06 -8.15 -33.84
N ASP A 486 11.39 -8.24 -35.13
CA ASP A 486 10.77 -9.19 -36.06
C ASP A 486 11.85 -10.09 -36.65
N LEU A 487 11.96 -11.32 -36.12
CA LEU A 487 12.95 -12.30 -36.58
C LEU A 487 12.35 -13.36 -37.51
N GLY A 488 11.06 -13.30 -37.81
CA GLY A 488 10.37 -14.33 -38.60
C GLY A 488 10.46 -15.74 -38.01
N LEU A 489 10.69 -15.87 -36.70
CA LEU A 489 10.73 -17.15 -35.98
C LEU A 489 9.40 -17.40 -35.26
N PRO A 490 8.85 -18.63 -35.30
CA PRO A 490 7.71 -18.99 -34.47
C PRO A 490 8.14 -18.96 -33.01
N ALA A 491 7.64 -17.97 -32.27
CA ALA A 491 8.00 -17.70 -30.88
C ALA A 491 6.74 -17.70 -30.00
N SER A 492 6.58 -18.75 -29.19
CA SER A 492 5.45 -18.94 -28.30
C SER A 492 5.83 -19.78 -27.09
N ILE A 493 5.09 -19.61 -26.00
CA ILE A 493 4.98 -20.58 -24.91
C ILE A 493 3.91 -21.59 -25.33
N PRO A 494 4.27 -22.85 -25.58
CA PRO A 494 3.31 -23.85 -26.03
C PRO A 494 2.26 -24.20 -24.97
N ASP A 495 1.06 -24.55 -25.43
CA ASP A 495 -0.09 -24.84 -24.58
C ASP A 495 0.05 -26.19 -23.84
N ASP A 496 0.81 -27.12 -24.39
CA ASP A 496 1.19 -28.39 -23.76
C ASP A 496 2.21 -28.21 -22.62
N LEU A 497 3.15 -27.26 -22.77
CA LEU A 497 4.12 -26.94 -21.73
C LEU A 497 3.48 -26.18 -20.56
N VAL A 498 2.63 -25.20 -20.85
CA VAL A 498 1.91 -24.42 -19.83
C VAL A 498 0.41 -24.39 -20.13
N PRO A 499 -0.37 -25.41 -19.70
CA PRO A 499 -1.80 -25.52 -20.02
C PRO A 499 -2.65 -24.43 -19.39
N HIS A 500 -2.27 -23.94 -18.20
CA HIS A 500 -3.03 -22.93 -17.48
C HIS A 500 -2.79 -21.54 -18.06
N MET A 501 -3.77 -21.02 -18.81
CA MET A 501 -3.68 -19.74 -19.53
C MET A 501 -3.28 -18.54 -18.65
N PRO A 502 -3.80 -18.35 -17.42
CA PRO A 502 -3.34 -17.27 -16.54
C PRO A 502 -1.84 -17.36 -16.19
N THR A 503 -1.32 -18.57 -15.98
CA THR A 503 0.11 -18.79 -15.73
C THR A 503 0.93 -18.44 -16.95
N ARG A 504 0.48 -18.86 -18.13
CA ARG A 504 1.12 -18.55 -19.42
C ARG A 504 1.17 -17.04 -19.69
N MET A 505 0.09 -16.31 -19.38
CA MET A 505 0.08 -14.84 -19.49
C MET A 505 1.03 -14.17 -18.50
N ALA A 506 1.11 -14.66 -17.25
CA ALA A 506 2.06 -14.14 -16.27
C ALA A 506 3.52 -14.31 -16.74
N MET A 507 3.84 -15.42 -17.41
CA MET A 507 5.15 -15.64 -18.03
C MET A 507 5.45 -14.64 -19.13
N TYR A 508 4.53 -14.44 -20.07
CA TYR A 508 4.72 -13.44 -21.12
C TYR A 508 4.92 -12.03 -20.53
N GLN A 509 4.19 -11.68 -19.48
CA GLN A 509 4.38 -10.41 -18.78
C GLN A 509 5.76 -10.32 -18.09
N ARG A 510 6.27 -11.42 -17.51
CA ARG A 510 7.61 -11.47 -16.94
C ARG A 510 8.66 -11.25 -18.03
N LEU A 511 8.57 -11.97 -19.15
CA LEU A 511 9.49 -11.84 -20.29
C LEU A 511 9.53 -10.42 -20.88
N ALA A 512 8.38 -9.73 -20.93
CA ALA A 512 8.31 -8.33 -21.38
C ALA A 512 8.98 -7.34 -20.41
N LYS A 513 9.02 -7.65 -19.11
CA LYS A 513 9.60 -6.77 -18.07
C LYS A 513 11.11 -6.91 -17.89
N VAL A 514 11.71 -7.98 -18.40
CA VAL A 514 13.16 -8.25 -18.30
C VAL A 514 13.95 -7.12 -18.95
N ARG A 515 14.98 -6.64 -18.23
CA ARG A 515 15.75 -5.44 -18.63
C ARG A 515 17.26 -5.65 -18.70
N THR A 516 17.80 -6.69 -18.05
CA THR A 516 19.25 -6.94 -18.02
C THR A 516 19.64 -8.25 -18.69
N VAL A 517 20.90 -8.38 -19.07
CA VAL A 517 21.41 -9.60 -19.72
C VAL A 517 21.41 -10.76 -18.74
N GLU A 518 21.74 -10.52 -17.48
CA GLU A 518 21.76 -11.50 -16.40
C GLU A 518 20.35 -12.08 -16.18
N GLU A 519 19.33 -11.23 -16.11
CA GLU A 519 17.94 -11.68 -16.00
C GLU A 519 17.54 -12.59 -17.17
N VAL A 520 18.00 -12.29 -18.39
CA VAL A 520 17.72 -13.12 -19.56
C VAL A 520 18.40 -14.48 -19.48
N GLU A 521 19.63 -14.54 -18.97
CA GLU A 521 20.41 -15.78 -18.83
C GLU A 521 19.84 -16.73 -17.77
N ASP A 522 19.12 -16.18 -16.78
CA ASP A 522 18.45 -16.99 -15.74
C ASP A 522 17.09 -17.55 -16.20
N LEU A 523 16.42 -16.95 -17.19
CA LEU A 523 15.10 -17.39 -17.66
C LEU A 523 15.05 -18.87 -18.09
N PRO A 524 16.00 -19.40 -18.90
CA PRO A 524 15.97 -20.82 -19.28
C PRO A 524 15.95 -21.74 -18.06
N ARG A 525 16.74 -21.43 -17.02
CA ARG A 525 16.80 -22.21 -15.78
C ARG A 525 15.48 -22.16 -15.01
N GLU A 526 14.85 -20.98 -14.95
CA GLU A 526 13.53 -20.82 -14.33
C GLU A 526 12.46 -21.67 -15.04
N PHE A 527 12.45 -21.65 -16.38
CA PHE A 527 11.52 -22.48 -17.15
C PHE A 527 11.80 -23.98 -16.99
N GLU A 528 13.07 -24.37 -16.95
CA GLU A 528 13.48 -25.78 -16.75
C GLU A 528 13.09 -26.31 -15.36
N ASP A 529 13.28 -25.51 -14.31
CA ASP A 529 12.95 -25.89 -12.93
C ASP A 529 11.44 -26.05 -12.74
N ARG A 530 10.65 -25.18 -13.38
CA ARG A 530 9.19 -25.12 -13.20
C ARG A 530 8.40 -26.05 -14.12
N PHE A 531 8.88 -26.26 -15.35
CA PHE A 531 8.13 -26.96 -16.40
C PHE A 531 8.89 -28.16 -17.00
N GLY A 532 10.11 -28.43 -16.53
CA GLY A 532 10.92 -29.58 -16.93
C GLY A 532 12.03 -29.24 -17.92
N LYS A 533 13.00 -30.17 -18.03
CA LYS A 533 14.28 -29.94 -18.74
C LYS A 533 14.21 -29.88 -20.27
N GLN A 534 13.05 -30.14 -20.87
CA GLN A 534 12.89 -30.12 -22.33
C GLN A 534 12.08 -28.90 -22.73
N LEU A 535 12.79 -27.83 -23.10
CA LEU A 535 12.17 -26.61 -23.62
C LEU A 535 11.86 -26.80 -25.12
N PRO A 536 10.61 -26.57 -25.56
CA PRO A 536 10.24 -26.63 -26.98
C PRO A 536 10.99 -25.58 -27.82
N GLU A 537 11.16 -25.85 -29.11
CA GLU A 537 11.87 -24.95 -30.05
C GLU A 537 11.26 -23.54 -30.11
N GLU A 538 9.93 -23.44 -30.07
CA GLU A 538 9.21 -22.16 -30.06
C GLU A 538 9.53 -21.30 -28.82
N LEU A 539 9.77 -21.95 -27.67
CA LEU A 539 10.17 -21.26 -26.44
C LEU A 539 11.63 -20.81 -26.50
N HIS A 540 12.51 -21.59 -27.12
CA HIS A 540 13.88 -21.15 -27.40
C HIS A 540 13.91 -19.92 -28.30
N HIS A 541 13.07 -19.88 -29.35
CA HIS A 541 12.93 -18.68 -30.19
C HIS A 541 12.40 -17.48 -29.41
N LEU A 542 11.45 -17.69 -28.50
CA LEU A 542 10.90 -16.65 -27.64
C LEU A 542 11.97 -16.05 -26.72
N LEU A 543 12.72 -16.90 -26.01
CA LEU A 543 13.81 -16.46 -25.13
C LEU A 543 14.93 -15.76 -25.91
N TYR A 544 15.25 -16.26 -27.10
CA TYR A 544 16.19 -15.61 -28.00
C TYR A 544 15.71 -14.21 -28.44
N GLY A 545 14.43 -14.06 -28.79
CA GLY A 545 13.83 -12.76 -29.09
C GLY A 545 13.91 -11.78 -27.93
N VAL A 546 13.68 -12.23 -26.70
CA VAL A 546 13.83 -11.41 -25.48
C VAL A 546 15.28 -10.97 -25.29
N ARG A 547 16.25 -11.86 -25.52
CA ARG A 547 17.68 -11.54 -25.48
C ARG A 547 18.05 -10.46 -26.50
N VAL A 548 17.59 -10.61 -27.74
CA VAL A 548 17.81 -9.63 -28.82
C VAL A 548 17.18 -8.28 -28.45
N ARG A 549 15.97 -8.26 -27.86
CA ARG A 549 15.31 -7.03 -27.38
C ARG A 549 16.13 -6.28 -26.35
N VAL A 550 16.63 -6.98 -25.33
CA VAL A 550 17.45 -6.38 -24.25
C VAL A 550 18.75 -5.80 -24.82
N LEU A 551 19.47 -6.58 -25.63
CA LEU A 551 20.72 -6.13 -26.26
C LEU A 551 20.49 -4.98 -27.25
N ALA A 552 19.42 -5.01 -28.04
CA ALA A 552 19.04 -3.93 -28.94
C ALA A 552 18.79 -2.63 -28.17
N LYS A 553 18.14 -2.71 -27.01
CA LYS A 553 17.88 -1.55 -26.15
C LYS A 553 19.19 -0.95 -25.60
N LEU A 554 20.10 -1.79 -25.08
CA LEU A 554 21.41 -1.35 -24.60
C LEU A 554 22.27 -0.75 -25.73
N ALA A 555 22.17 -1.31 -26.93
CA ALA A 555 22.84 -0.82 -28.13
C ALA A 555 22.19 0.43 -28.76
N GLY A 556 21.04 0.90 -28.26
CA GLY A 556 20.32 2.03 -28.85
C GLY A 556 19.80 1.77 -30.27
N VAL A 557 19.38 0.53 -30.53
CA VAL A 557 18.75 0.09 -31.77
C VAL A 557 17.24 0.21 -31.61
N ALA A 558 16.55 0.85 -32.55
CA ALA A 558 15.10 1.06 -32.56
C ALA A 558 14.31 -0.12 -33.15
N SER A 559 14.91 -0.87 -34.08
CA SER A 559 14.26 -2.06 -34.65
C SER A 559 15.27 -3.06 -35.19
N VAL A 560 14.96 -4.34 -35.09
CA VAL A 560 15.68 -5.46 -35.69
C VAL A 560 14.67 -6.26 -36.53
N VAL A 561 14.86 -6.28 -37.84
CA VAL A 561 13.94 -6.96 -38.78
C VAL A 561 14.70 -7.92 -39.67
N ARG A 562 14.36 -9.20 -39.60
CA ARG A 562 14.88 -10.24 -40.47
C ARG A 562 14.07 -10.31 -41.77
N LYS A 563 14.77 -10.22 -42.90
CA LYS A 563 14.23 -10.41 -44.25
C LYS A 563 14.91 -11.62 -44.89
N ARG A 564 14.42 -12.05 -46.05
CA ARG A 564 15.03 -13.16 -46.79
C ARG A 564 16.48 -12.81 -47.17
N GLY A 565 17.44 -13.42 -46.46
CA GLY A 565 18.87 -13.30 -46.73
C GLY A 565 19.58 -12.14 -46.02
N SER A 566 18.91 -11.37 -45.16
CA SER A 566 19.54 -10.28 -44.39
C SER A 566 18.75 -9.88 -43.15
N ILE A 567 19.45 -9.29 -42.18
CA ILE A 567 18.87 -8.71 -40.97
C ILE A 567 19.19 -7.21 -40.97
N ASP A 568 18.15 -6.40 -40.89
CA ASP A 568 18.23 -4.95 -40.89
C ASP A 568 18.03 -4.42 -39.46
N LEU A 569 19.01 -3.67 -38.96
CA LEU A 569 18.92 -2.97 -37.68
C LEU A 569 18.80 -1.47 -37.95
N LYS A 570 17.88 -0.78 -37.25
CA LYS A 570 17.74 0.68 -37.31
C LYS A 570 18.24 1.29 -36.01
N LEU A 571 19.12 2.27 -36.08
CA LEU A 571 19.63 2.98 -34.89
C LEU A 571 18.65 4.07 -34.45
N VAL A 572 18.57 4.33 -33.14
CA VAL A 572 17.82 5.47 -32.59
C VAL A 572 18.47 6.78 -33.02
N ASP A 573 19.79 6.87 -32.84
CA ASP A 573 20.61 8.03 -33.18
C ASP A 573 21.33 7.79 -34.52
N GLU A 574 21.55 8.85 -35.31
CA GLU A 574 22.35 8.73 -36.53
C GLU A 574 23.82 8.48 -36.18
N ALA A 575 24.46 7.53 -36.87
CA ALA A 575 25.89 7.25 -36.71
C ALA A 575 26.79 8.42 -37.18
N GLY A 576 26.26 9.29 -38.06
CA GLY A 576 26.92 10.52 -38.50
C GLY A 576 28.37 10.31 -38.96
N GLY A 577 29.28 11.19 -38.50
CA GLY A 577 30.72 11.11 -38.80
C GLY A 577 31.45 9.88 -38.21
N ALA A 578 30.80 9.11 -37.35
CA ALA A 578 31.39 7.97 -36.66
C ALA A 578 31.15 6.61 -37.36
N ARG A 579 30.56 6.63 -38.57
CA ARG A 579 30.27 5.45 -39.40
C ARG A 579 31.45 4.48 -39.54
N LEU A 580 32.66 4.98 -39.78
CA LEU A 580 33.85 4.14 -39.97
C LEU A 580 34.30 3.47 -38.67
N ALA A 581 34.09 4.11 -37.52
CA ALA A 581 34.41 3.56 -36.22
C ALA A 581 33.39 2.51 -35.80
N LEU A 582 32.11 2.76 -36.07
CA LEU A 582 31.05 1.76 -35.89
C LEU A 582 31.27 0.53 -36.79
N GLN A 583 31.64 0.74 -38.06
CA GLN A 583 31.99 -0.34 -39.00
C GLN A 583 33.15 -1.23 -38.50
N ARG A 584 34.15 -0.66 -37.82
CA ARG A 584 35.24 -1.43 -37.20
C ARG A 584 34.78 -2.23 -35.98
N ALA A 585 33.81 -1.71 -35.23
CA ALA A 585 33.29 -2.37 -34.03
C ALA A 585 32.39 -3.58 -34.37
N VAL A 586 31.58 -3.49 -35.43
CA VAL A 586 30.67 -4.58 -35.85
C VAL A 586 31.30 -5.58 -36.84
N GLY A 587 32.49 -5.27 -37.39
CA GLY A 587 33.25 -6.14 -38.27
C GLY A 587 32.96 -5.95 -39.77
N ASN A 588 33.80 -6.57 -40.62
CA ASN A 588 33.80 -6.39 -42.08
C ASN A 588 32.68 -7.14 -42.82
N GLY A 589 31.95 -8.03 -42.14
CA GLY A 589 30.84 -8.80 -42.71
C GLY A 589 29.49 -8.08 -42.69
N VAL A 590 29.44 -6.86 -42.16
CA VAL A 590 28.22 -6.08 -41.92
C VAL A 590 28.32 -4.76 -42.68
N THR A 591 27.22 -4.21 -43.21
CA THR A 591 27.22 -2.90 -43.87
C THR A 591 26.59 -1.85 -42.97
N VAL A 592 27.36 -0.87 -42.51
CA VAL A 592 26.85 0.25 -41.71
C VAL A 592 26.48 1.43 -42.62
N GLY A 593 25.24 1.88 -42.55
CA GLY A 593 24.71 3.12 -43.14
C GLY A 593 24.60 4.26 -42.12
N ASN A 594 23.89 5.36 -42.45
CA ASN A 594 23.78 6.52 -41.56
C ASN A 594 22.87 6.26 -40.34
N GLN A 595 21.79 5.50 -40.52
CA GLN A 595 20.84 5.12 -39.46
C GLN A 595 20.45 3.63 -39.51
N GLN A 596 21.15 2.85 -40.34
CA GLN A 596 20.82 1.44 -40.59
C GLN A 596 22.10 0.59 -40.58
N VAL A 597 22.01 -0.62 -40.07
CA VAL A 597 23.07 -1.63 -40.09
C VAL A 597 22.51 -2.88 -40.73
N HIS A 598 23.14 -3.35 -41.80
CA HIS A 598 22.70 -4.52 -42.57
C HIS A 598 23.65 -5.70 -42.34
N LEU A 599 23.12 -6.78 -41.78
CA LEU A 599 23.81 -8.04 -41.57
C LEU A 599 23.33 -9.05 -42.63
N PRO A 600 24.14 -9.41 -43.63
CA PRO A 600 23.79 -10.45 -44.59
C PRO A 600 23.75 -11.83 -43.91
N GLU A 601 22.76 -12.67 -44.27
CA GLU A 601 22.74 -14.07 -43.84
C GLU A 601 23.70 -14.87 -44.72
N SER A 602 24.82 -15.33 -44.14
CA SER A 602 25.76 -16.25 -44.79
C SER A 602 25.36 -17.70 -44.54
N ALA A 603 25.64 -18.59 -45.49
CA ALA A 603 25.45 -20.04 -45.33
C ALA A 603 26.46 -20.66 -44.34
N ASP A 604 27.61 -20.00 -44.12
CA ASP A 604 28.74 -20.53 -43.37
C ASP A 604 28.72 -20.17 -41.87
N THR A 605 27.86 -19.23 -41.45
CA THR A 605 27.82 -18.72 -40.07
C THR A 605 26.38 -18.68 -39.54
N PRO A 606 26.09 -19.18 -38.33
CA PRO A 606 24.76 -19.09 -37.74
C PRO A 606 24.36 -17.62 -37.53
N TRP A 607 23.41 -17.13 -38.31
CA TRP A 607 22.93 -15.74 -38.27
C TRP A 607 22.54 -15.27 -36.86
N ALA A 608 22.05 -16.18 -36.02
CA ALA A 608 21.64 -15.89 -34.66
C ALA A 608 22.84 -15.47 -33.78
N GLN A 609 23.96 -16.17 -33.88
CA GLN A 609 25.15 -15.79 -33.13
C GLN A 609 25.73 -14.47 -33.67
N SER A 610 25.78 -14.30 -34.98
CA SER A 610 26.26 -13.07 -35.60
C SER A 610 25.42 -11.85 -35.23
N LEU A 611 24.10 -11.99 -35.08
CA LEU A 611 23.25 -10.88 -34.63
C LEU A 611 23.59 -10.42 -33.21
N LEU A 612 23.81 -11.36 -32.29
CA LEU A 612 24.20 -11.04 -30.90
C LEU A 612 25.59 -10.35 -30.86
N GLU A 613 26.54 -10.82 -31.65
CA GLU A 613 27.88 -10.23 -31.77
C GLU A 613 27.81 -8.80 -32.32
N VAL A 614 26.97 -8.55 -33.32
CA VAL A 614 26.76 -7.20 -33.88
C VAL A 614 26.13 -6.27 -32.84
N LEU A 615 25.12 -6.71 -32.11
CA LEU A 615 24.49 -5.90 -31.06
C LEU A 615 25.48 -5.56 -29.93
N ALA A 616 26.27 -6.53 -29.47
CA ALA A 616 27.32 -6.31 -28.50
C ALA A 616 28.42 -5.36 -29.01
N GLY A 617 28.77 -5.46 -30.30
CA GLY A 617 29.71 -4.54 -30.95
C GLY A 617 29.21 -3.09 -31.00
N ILE A 618 27.91 -2.89 -31.28
CA ILE A 618 27.26 -1.57 -31.27
C ILE A 618 27.22 -1.00 -29.84
N GLU A 619 26.87 -1.82 -28.85
CA GLU A 619 26.86 -1.44 -27.44
C GLU A 619 28.25 -1.01 -26.96
N ALA A 620 29.27 -1.83 -27.19
CA ALA A 620 30.65 -1.54 -26.80
C ALA A 620 31.18 -0.27 -27.50
N PHE A 621 30.72 0.01 -28.72
CA PHE A 621 31.03 1.25 -29.42
C PHE A 621 30.37 2.46 -28.73
N ARG A 622 29.08 2.38 -28.38
CA ARG A 622 28.38 3.46 -27.65
C ARG A 622 29.03 3.74 -26.29
N GLN A 623 29.38 2.71 -25.53
CA GLN A 623 30.06 2.86 -24.23
C GLN A 623 31.43 3.54 -24.33
N ARG A 624 32.11 3.43 -25.48
CA ARG A 624 33.42 4.06 -25.74
C ARG A 624 33.33 5.48 -26.29
N MET A 625 32.15 5.92 -26.73
CA MET A 625 31.94 7.31 -27.10
C MET A 625 31.67 8.11 -25.82
N PRO A 626 32.52 9.06 -25.41
CA PRO A 626 32.13 10.00 -24.37
C PRO A 626 30.90 10.76 -24.87
N GLU A 627 29.90 10.96 -24.01
CA GLU A 627 28.70 11.74 -24.31
C GLU A 627 29.08 13.09 -24.90
N ALA A 628 29.09 13.16 -26.23
CA ALA A 628 29.32 14.39 -26.96
C ALA A 628 27.98 15.14 -26.98
N GLN A 629 27.78 15.94 -25.93
CA GLN A 629 26.92 17.12 -25.87
C GLN A 629 25.56 17.02 -26.57
N SER A 630 24.50 16.91 -25.77
CA SER A 630 23.43 17.92 -25.75
C SER A 630 22.64 17.84 -24.45
#